data_AF-A0A448J5L8-F1
#
_entry.id   AF-A0A448J5L8-F1
#
_cell.length_a   1.000
_cell.length_b   1.000
_cell.length_c   1.000
_cell.angle_alpha   90.00
_cell.angle_beta   90.00
_cell.angle_gamma   90.00
#
_symmetry.space_group_name_H-M   'P 1'
#
loop_
_entity.id
_entity.type
_entity.pdbx_description
1 polymer ?
#
loop_
_entity_poly.entity_id
_entity_poly.type
_entity_poly.pdbx_seq_one_letter_code
_entity_poly.pdbx_strand_id
1 'polypeptide(L)'
;MRNLLLELNFKLINEKVKISPIGTAKGLDGRVFKIDGEKLINNIQKNGLDIALNLNHQGGEAYGWFDRNSLELREDGIYASLELTTKGKELVENKALDI
;
A
#
# COMPACT_ATOMS: atom_id res chain seq x y z
N MET A 1 5.58 -18.34 25.02
CA MET A 1 4.27 -18.20 24.34
C MET A 1 4.39 -17.09 23.30
N ARG A 2 4.54 -17.44 22.01
CA ARG A 2 4.85 -16.50 20.91
C ARG A 2 3.83 -16.61 19.77
N ASN A 3 2.58 -16.91 20.12
CA ASN A 3 1.48 -17.16 19.17
C ASN A 3 0.30 -16.19 19.35
N LEU A 4 0.51 -15.02 19.98
CA LEU A 4 -0.58 -14.09 20.31
C LEU A 4 -0.51 -12.75 19.57
N LEU A 5 0.05 -12.73 18.36
CA LEU A 5 0.23 -11.51 17.55
C LEU A 5 -0.26 -11.66 16.10
N LEU A 6 -0.98 -12.75 15.78
CA LEU A 6 -1.43 -13.01 14.41
C LEU A 6 -2.88 -12.56 14.12
N GLU A 7 -3.66 -12.13 15.12
CA GLU A 7 -5.08 -11.82 14.92
C GLU A 7 -5.45 -10.50 15.59
N LEU A 8 -5.38 -9.40 14.82
CA LEU A 8 -6.16 -8.16 15.06
C LEU A 8 -6.05 -7.11 13.91
N ASN A 9 -5.45 -7.42 12.76
CA ASN A 9 -5.54 -6.54 11.58
C ASN A 9 -6.91 -6.63 10.87
N PHE A 10 -7.77 -7.54 11.31
CA PHE A 10 -9.11 -7.68 10.76
C PHE A 10 -10.05 -6.70 11.46
N LYS A 11 -10.25 -5.53 10.81
CA LYS A 11 -11.18 -4.43 11.12
C LYS A 11 -10.52 -3.18 11.73
N LEU A 12 -9.80 -2.44 10.89
CA LEU A 12 -9.91 -0.99 10.94
C LEU A 12 -10.43 -0.51 9.57
N ILE A 13 -11.76 -0.46 9.47
CA ILE A 13 -12.43 0.25 8.38
C ILE A 13 -11.97 1.70 8.47
N ASN A 14 -11.44 2.24 7.37
CA ASN A 14 -10.92 3.61 7.24
C ASN A 14 -9.53 3.89 7.85
N GLU A 15 -8.74 2.88 8.25
CA GLU A 15 -7.33 3.15 8.51
C GLU A 15 -6.53 3.20 7.21
N LYS A 16 -5.61 4.16 7.11
CA LYS A 16 -4.66 4.23 5.99
C LYS A 16 -3.72 3.04 6.03
N VAL A 17 -3.44 2.48 4.86
CA VAL A 17 -2.52 1.35 4.68
C VAL A 17 -1.13 1.89 4.40
N LYS A 18 -0.09 1.26 4.98
CA LYS A 18 1.31 1.55 4.65
C LYS A 18 1.61 1.09 3.22
N ILE A 19 1.97 2.02 2.34
CA ILE A 19 2.26 1.73 0.92
C ILE A 19 3.74 1.78 0.57
N SER A 20 4.56 2.44 1.41
CA SER A 20 6.01 2.50 1.21
C SER A 20 6.73 2.66 2.55
N PRO A 21 7.92 2.05 2.74
CA PRO A 21 8.84 2.47 3.78
C PRO A 21 9.44 3.85 3.46
N ILE A 22 10.10 4.45 4.45
CA ILE A 22 10.96 5.65 4.30
C ILE A 22 12.36 5.36 4.82
N GLY A 23 13.31 6.25 4.52
CA GLY A 23 14.71 6.07 4.91
C GLY A 23 15.39 5.02 4.05
N THR A 24 16.10 4.06 4.66
CA THR A 24 16.81 3.01 3.93
C THR A 24 16.05 1.69 4.00
N ALA A 25 15.62 1.18 2.84
CA ALA A 25 14.96 -0.12 2.71
C ALA A 25 15.84 -1.07 1.87
N LYS A 26 15.92 -2.34 2.27
CA LYS A 26 16.64 -3.37 1.52
C LYS A 26 15.65 -4.40 0.99
N GLY A 27 15.65 -4.60 -0.33
CA GLY A 27 14.87 -5.65 -0.98
C GLY A 27 15.42 -7.03 -0.65
N LEU A 28 14.59 -8.06 -0.82
CA LEU A 28 15.00 -9.46 -0.66
C LEU A 28 16.12 -9.86 -1.63
N ASP A 29 16.18 -9.19 -2.79
CA ASP A 29 17.23 -9.32 -3.79
C ASP A 29 18.53 -8.58 -3.43
N GLY A 30 18.58 -7.94 -2.27
CA GLY A 30 19.75 -7.23 -1.76
C GLY A 30 19.87 -5.78 -2.21
N ARG A 31 19.01 -5.28 -3.12
CA ARG A 31 19.02 -3.87 -3.54
C ARG A 31 18.67 -2.97 -2.37
N VAL A 32 19.35 -1.82 -2.29
CA VAL A 32 19.12 -0.82 -1.24
C VAL A 32 18.49 0.42 -1.86
N PHE A 33 17.35 0.82 -1.31
CA PHE A 33 16.59 1.99 -1.72
C PHE A 33 16.68 3.04 -0.62
N LYS A 34 16.96 4.28 -1.01
CA LYS A 34 16.87 5.45 -0.12
C LYS A 34 15.63 6.23 -0.49
N ILE A 35 14.65 6.24 0.39
CA ILE A 35 13.32 6.81 0.16
C ILE A 35 13.17 8.05 1.03
N ASP A 36 13.19 9.21 0.37
CA ASP A 36 12.81 10.49 0.95
C ASP A 36 11.29 10.62 0.86
N GLY A 37 10.63 10.49 2.01
CA GLY A 37 9.16 10.43 2.10
C GLY A 37 8.49 11.73 1.66
N GLU A 38 8.97 12.88 2.13
CA GLU A 38 8.40 14.18 1.78
C GLU A 38 8.56 14.46 0.28
N LYS A 39 9.76 14.22 -0.26
CA LYS A 39 10.01 14.41 -1.69
C LYS A 39 9.15 13.50 -2.55
N LEU A 40 8.96 12.24 -2.14
CA LEU A 40 8.13 11.29 -2.86
C LEU A 40 6.65 11.71 -2.87
N ILE A 41 6.08 12.07 -1.72
CA ILE A 41 4.69 12.54 -1.61
C ILE A 41 4.48 13.77 -2.49
N ASN A 42 5.37 14.77 -2.37
CA ASN A 42 5.30 16.00 -3.17
C ASN A 42 5.34 15.70 -4.68
N ASN A 43 6.16 14.74 -5.11
CA ASN A 43 6.24 14.36 -6.51
C ASN A 43 4.96 13.67 -6.99
N ILE A 44 4.40 12.74 -6.21
CA ILE A 44 3.15 12.04 -6.55
C ILE A 44 2.00 13.04 -6.71
N GLN A 45 1.84 13.95 -5.74
CA GLN A 45 0.79 14.96 -5.75
C GLN A 45 0.96 15.95 -6.91
N LYS A 46 2.18 16.43 -7.15
CA LYS A 46 2.49 17.35 -8.27
C LYS A 46 2.12 16.75 -9.64
N ASN A 47 2.34 15.46 -9.83
CA ASN A 47 2.04 14.79 -11.10
C ASN A 47 0.60 14.28 -11.19
N GLY A 48 -0.21 14.46 -10.14
CA GLY A 48 -1.60 14.02 -10.14
C GLY A 48 -1.75 12.50 -10.27
N LEU A 49 -0.87 11.72 -9.62
CA LEU A 49 -0.84 10.26 -9.78
C LEU A 49 -1.53 9.55 -8.62
N ASP A 50 -2.70 8.97 -8.85
CA ASP A 50 -3.23 7.94 -7.93
C ASP A 50 -2.49 6.62 -8.16
N ILE A 51 -2.29 5.85 -7.09
CA ILE A 51 -1.49 4.62 -7.16
C ILE A 51 -2.41 3.41 -7.24
N ALA A 52 -2.32 2.65 -8.33
CA ALA A 52 -3.10 1.43 -8.50
C ALA A 52 -2.56 0.28 -7.63
N LEU A 53 -3.45 -0.43 -6.95
CA LEU A 53 -3.18 -1.75 -6.38
C LEU A 53 -3.36 -2.80 -7.47
N ASN A 54 -2.28 -3.51 -7.80
CA ASN A 54 -2.27 -4.58 -8.80
C ASN A 54 -1.59 -5.85 -8.27
N LEU A 55 -1.75 -6.94 -9.01
CA LEU A 55 -1.12 -8.22 -8.70
C LEU A 55 0.29 -8.23 -9.29
N ASN A 56 1.31 -8.31 -8.44
CA ASN A 56 2.71 -8.51 -8.84
C ASN A 56 3.22 -7.55 -9.94
N HIS A 57 2.79 -6.28 -9.92
CA HIS A 57 3.14 -5.29 -10.94
C HIS A 57 2.73 -5.66 -12.37
N GLN A 58 1.80 -6.60 -12.53
CA GLN A 58 1.22 -6.91 -13.82
C GLN A 58 0.33 -5.76 -14.28
N GLY A 59 0.44 -5.40 -15.56
CA GLY A 59 -0.49 -4.48 -16.19
C GLY A 59 -1.88 -5.13 -16.34
N GLY A 60 -2.93 -4.32 -16.35
CA GLY A 60 -4.31 -4.80 -16.41
C GLY A 60 -5.23 -3.97 -15.53
N GLU A 61 -6.28 -4.61 -15.03
CA GLU A 61 -7.24 -3.98 -14.13
C GLU A 61 -6.65 -3.78 -12.72
N ALA A 62 -6.95 -2.65 -12.10
CA ALA A 62 -6.60 -2.38 -10.71
C ALA A 62 -7.61 -3.05 -9.76
N TYR A 63 -7.13 -3.63 -8.66
CA TYR A 63 -7.97 -4.14 -7.56
C TYR A 63 -8.32 -3.05 -6.55
N GLY A 64 -7.67 -1.89 -6.66
CA GLY A 64 -7.96 -0.72 -5.85
C GLY A 64 -7.06 0.44 -6.20
N TRP A 65 -7.30 1.56 -5.53
CA TRP A 65 -6.60 2.82 -5.73
C TRP A 65 -6.22 3.42 -4.39
N PHE A 66 -4.99 3.92 -4.31
CA PHE A 66 -4.57 4.79 -3.23
C PHE A 66 -4.67 6.24 -3.71
N ASP A 67 -5.53 7.02 -3.05
CA ASP A 67 -5.74 8.43 -3.35
C ASP A 67 -4.49 9.24 -3.02
N ARG A 68 -3.95 9.94 -4.02
CA ARG A 68 -2.77 10.81 -3.88
C ARG A 68 -2.93 11.90 -2.82
N ASN A 69 -4.15 12.35 -2.56
CA ASN A 69 -4.42 13.40 -1.58
C ASN A 69 -4.54 12.84 -0.15
N SER A 70 -4.63 11.51 -0.02
CA SER A 70 -4.67 10.83 1.27
C SER A 70 -3.29 10.48 1.83
N LEU A 71 -2.21 10.71 1.05
CA LEU A 71 -0.85 10.39 1.43
C LEU A 71 -0.45 11.07 2.74
N GLU A 72 0.10 10.28 3.65
CA GLU A 72 0.53 10.71 4.98
C GLU A 72 1.88 10.13 5.31
N LEU A 73 2.81 11.00 5.67
CA LEU A 73 4.10 10.59 6.20
C LEU A 73 3.95 10.27 7.69
N ARG A 74 4.37 9.07 8.09
CA ARG A 74 4.48 8.64 9.48
C ARG A 74 5.93 8.28 9.81
N GLU A 75 6.21 7.98 11.07
CA GLU A 75 7.56 7.66 11.56
C GLU A 75 8.25 6.52 10.81
N ASP A 76 7.47 5.56 10.28
CA ASP A 76 7.99 4.34 9.67
C ASP A 76 7.67 4.19 8.17
N GLY A 77 6.93 5.13 7.58
CA GLY A 77 6.54 5.02 6.17
C GLY A 77 5.53 6.04 5.66
N ILE A 78 5.13 5.83 4.41
CA ILE A 78 4.04 6.56 3.77
C ILE A 78 2.78 5.70 3.82
N TYR A 79 1.68 6.31 4.23
CA TYR A 79 0.37 5.70 4.38
C TYR A 79 -0.65 6.37 3.47
N ALA A 80 -1.63 5.62 2.97
CA ALA A 80 -2.69 6.14 2.11
C ALA A 80 -4.02 5.42 2.35
N SER A 81 -5.12 6.10 2.06
CA SER A 81 -6.45 5.49 2.01
C SER A 81 -6.54 4.56 0.80
N LEU A 82 -7.07 3.36 0.99
CA LEU A 82 -7.30 2.38 -0.08
C LEU A 82 -8.79 2.31 -0.42
N GLU A 83 -9.12 2.55 -1.68
CA GLU A 83 -10.44 2.25 -2.25
C GLU A 83 -10.35 0.99 -3.11
N LEU A 84 -11.02 -0.08 -2.71
CA LEU A 84 -11.07 -1.32 -3.49
C LEU A 84 -12.09 -1.22 -4.63
N THR A 85 -11.74 -1.77 -5.80
CA THR A 85 -12.70 -2.01 -6.89
C THR A 85 -13.63 -3.18 -6.52
N THR A 86 -14.70 -3.39 -7.30
CA THR A 86 -15.59 -4.56 -7.09
C THR A 86 -14.82 -5.87 -7.05
N LYS A 87 -13.92 -6.09 -8.03
CA LYS A 87 -13.07 -7.28 -8.09
C LYS A 87 -12.14 -7.38 -6.88
N GLY A 88 -11.53 -6.27 -6.45
CA GLY A 88 -10.68 -6.26 -5.25
C GLY A 88 -11.44 -6.61 -3.97
N LYS A 89 -12.68 -6.12 -3.82
CA LYS A 89 -13.56 -6.47 -2.70
C LYS A 89 -13.87 -7.97 -2.71
N GLU A 90 -14.26 -8.52 -3.85
CA GLU A 90 -14.56 -9.95 -4.02
C GLU A 90 -13.37 -10.84 -3.65
N LEU A 91 -12.14 -10.48 -4.06
CA LEU A 91 -10.94 -11.24 -3.72
C LEU A 91 -10.67 -11.25 -2.22
N VAL A 92 -10.81 -10.10 -1.55
CA VAL A 92 -10.64 -9.97 -0.09
C VAL A 92 -11.71 -10.77 0.66
N GLU A 93 -12.98 -10.62 0.27
CA GLU A 93 -14.12 -11.29 0.91
C GLU A 93 -14.02 -12.81 0.79
N ASN A 94 -13.67 -13.32 -0.39
CA ASN A 94 -13.55 -14.75 -0.64
C ASN A 94 -12.21 -15.35 -0.20
N LYS A 95 -11.26 -14.53 0.25
CA LYS A 95 -9.85 -14.92 0.47
C LYS A 95 -9.27 -15.66 -0.75
N ALA A 96 -9.65 -15.21 -1.94
CA ALA A 96 -9.27 -15.82 -3.19
C ALA A 96 -7.96 -15.23 -3.72
N LEU A 97 -7.23 -16.03 -4.51
CA LEU A 97 -6.09 -15.57 -5.28
C LEU A 97 -6.56 -15.35 -6.72
N ASP A 98 -6.19 -14.22 -7.32
CA ASP A 98 -6.32 -14.05 -8.77
C ASP A 98 -5.10 -14.73 -9.40
N ILE A 99 -5.32 -15.84 -10.10
CA ILE A 99 -4.28 -16.71 -10.70
C ILE A 99 -4.54 -16.86 -12.20
#